data_AF-X1NYF8-F1
#
_entry.id   AF-X1NYF8-F1
#
_cell.length_a   1.000
_cell.length_b   1.000
_cell.length_c   1.000
_cell.angle_alpha   90.00
_cell.angle_beta   90.00
_cell.angle_gamma   90.00
#
_symmetry.space_group_name_H-M   'P 1'
#
loop_
_entity.id
_entity.type
_entity.pdbx_description
1 polymer ?
#
loop_
_entity_poly.entity_id
_entity_poly.type
_entity_poly.pdbx_seq_one_letter_code
_entity_poly.pdbx_strand_id
1 'polypeptide(L)'
;MTILISIVSFLIIIAVLILAHELGHFVTAKASGVKVEEFGLGFPPRLLSVRRGETRYSLNAIPLGGFTKMAGEEDPKVPGSLASKGIGTRLLVLSAGSLMNLLLPLLLFSIAFMIPHNLVIGQVTILDVNPNSPASTAGIEVGDTILSVNEKPVNNTSDMDRYIWLNMGCVVNGPGE
;
A
#
# COMPACT_ATOMS: atom_id res chain seq x y z
N MET A 1 -22.36 2.93 -6.58
CA MET A 1 -21.72 2.36 -5.38
C MET A 1 -20.19 2.37 -5.48
N THR A 2 -19.60 2.02 -6.63
CA THR A 2 -18.14 1.97 -6.85
C THR A 2 -17.44 3.34 -6.77
N ILE A 3 -17.94 4.38 -7.45
CA ILE A 3 -17.26 5.70 -7.49
C ILE A 3 -17.15 6.35 -6.11
N LEU A 4 -18.23 6.32 -5.32
CA LEU A 4 -18.23 6.87 -3.97
C LEU A 4 -17.21 6.15 -3.08
N ILE A 5 -17.17 4.82 -3.15
CA ILE A 5 -16.18 4.01 -2.41
C ILE A 5 -14.76 4.38 -2.84
N SER A 6 -14.50 4.54 -4.15
CA SER A 6 -13.18 4.95 -4.64
C SER A 6 -12.76 6.32 -4.13
N ILE A 7 -13.66 7.32 -4.16
CA ILE A 7 -13.37 8.68 -3.67
C ILE A 7 -13.07 8.66 -2.18
N VAL A 8 -13.92 7.99 -1.39
CA VAL A 8 -13.73 7.90 0.07
C VAL A 8 -12.43 7.15 0.40
N SER A 9 -12.16 6.03 -0.28
CA SER A 9 -10.94 5.26 -0.10
C SER A 9 -9.69 6.08 -0.45
N PHE A 10 -9.73 6.82 -1.55
CA PHE A 10 -8.64 7.71 -1.96
C PHE A 10 -8.34 8.79 -0.91
N LEU A 11 -9.38 9.44 -0.38
CA LEU A 11 -9.21 10.44 0.69
C LEU A 11 -8.63 9.84 1.97
N ILE A 12 -9.09 8.63 2.35
CA ILE A 12 -8.56 7.92 3.52
C ILE A 12 -7.09 7.57 3.32
N ILE A 13 -6.71 7.02 2.15
CA ILE A 13 -5.32 6.66 1.85
C ILE A 13 -4.43 7.92 1.90
N ILE A 14 -4.85 9.02 1.29
CA ILE A 14 -4.13 10.29 1.35
C ILE A 14 -3.98 10.78 2.79
N ALA A 15 -5.04 10.75 3.59
CA ALA A 15 -4.98 11.17 4.99
C ALA A 15 -3.97 10.33 5.80
N VAL A 16 -3.94 9.01 5.59
CA VAL A 16 -2.97 8.12 6.24
C VAL A 16 -1.54 8.40 5.78
N LEU A 17 -1.32 8.59 4.48
CA LEU A 17 0.01 8.90 3.93
C LEU A 17 0.54 10.24 4.43
N ILE A 18 -0.30 11.26 4.47
CA ILE A 18 0.06 12.58 5.01
C ILE A 18 0.37 12.46 6.51
N LEU A 19 -0.47 11.76 7.28
CA LEU A 19 -0.25 11.59 8.71
C LEU A 19 1.08 10.87 8.98
N ALA A 20 1.38 9.81 8.22
CA ALA A 20 2.64 9.10 8.32
C ALA A 20 3.84 9.98 7.92
N HIS A 21 3.72 10.77 6.86
CA HIS A 21 4.74 11.71 6.43
C HIS A 21 5.07 12.71 7.54
N GLU A 22 4.06 13.39 8.07
CA GLU A 22 4.27 14.36 9.16
C GLU A 22 4.80 13.68 10.41
N LEU A 23 4.33 12.47 10.73
CA LEU A 23 4.83 11.70 11.87
C LEU A 23 6.33 11.41 11.73
N GLY A 24 6.82 11.15 10.51
CA GLY A 24 8.24 10.98 10.23
C GLY A 24 9.07 12.21 10.65
N HIS A 25 8.65 13.40 10.22
CA HIS A 25 9.28 14.66 10.66
C HIS A 25 9.21 14.84 12.17
N PHE A 26 8.01 14.64 12.74
CA PHE A 26 7.74 14.83 14.16
C PHE A 26 8.60 13.95 15.06
N VAL A 27 8.58 12.63 14.84
CA VAL A 27 9.32 11.66 15.66
C VAL A 27 10.81 11.94 15.58
N THR A 28 11.31 12.21 14.38
CA THR A 28 12.73 12.45 14.13
C THR A 28 13.21 13.76 14.76
N ALA A 29 12.42 14.84 14.65
CA ALA A 29 12.72 16.11 15.27
C ALA A 29 12.79 15.96 16.80
N LYS A 30 11.79 15.32 17.41
CA LYS A 30 11.74 15.07 18.86
C LYS A 30 12.89 14.20 19.34
N ALA A 31 13.22 13.13 18.61
CA ALA A 31 14.36 12.26 18.91
C ALA A 31 15.71 13.01 18.82
N SER A 32 15.80 13.99 17.93
CA SER A 32 16.99 14.84 17.75
C SER A 32 17.06 16.03 18.74
N GLY A 33 16.10 16.13 19.68
CA GLY A 33 16.00 17.24 20.62
C GLY A 33 15.69 18.58 19.94
N VAL A 34 15.00 18.56 18.80
CA VAL A 34 14.41 19.74 18.15
C VAL A 34 13.01 19.94 18.71
N LYS A 35 12.70 21.17 19.09
CA LYS A 35 11.39 21.51 19.64
C LYS A 35 10.37 21.59 18.51
N VAL A 36 9.24 20.90 18.67
CA VAL A 36 8.10 20.99 17.76
C VAL A 36 6.99 21.79 18.44
N GLU A 37 6.65 22.93 17.84
CA GLU A 37 5.63 23.84 18.36
C GLU A 37 4.21 23.33 18.07
N GLU A 38 4.00 22.82 16.85
CA GLU A 38 2.70 22.35 16.40
C GLU A 38 2.83 21.17 15.44
N PHE A 39 2.03 20.15 15.67
CA PHE A 39 1.80 19.02 14.77
C PHE A 39 0.34 19.09 14.31
N GLY A 40 0.14 19.47 13.06
CA GLY A 40 -1.17 19.74 12.49
C GLY A 40 -1.56 18.76 11.40
N LEU A 41 -2.79 18.26 11.47
CA LEU A 41 -3.42 17.52 10.37
C LEU A 41 -4.38 18.46 9.64
N GLY A 42 -4.24 18.56 8.32
CA GLY A 42 -4.95 19.50 7.47
C GLY A 42 -4.38 20.92 7.49
N PHE A 43 -4.91 21.78 6.62
CA PHE A 43 -4.58 23.21 6.57
C PHE A 43 -5.61 24.09 7.30
N PRO A 44 -5.16 25.25 7.84
CA PRO A 44 -6.02 26.21 8.54
C PRO A 44 -7.30 26.59 7.74
N PRO A 45 -8.37 27.02 8.42
CA PRO A 45 -8.47 27.35 9.84
C PRO A 45 -8.50 26.13 10.76
N ARG A 46 -8.00 26.30 11.99
CA ARG A 46 -7.97 25.26 13.02
C ARG A 46 -9.38 24.97 13.55
N LEU A 47 -9.79 23.71 13.56
CA LEU A 47 -11.06 23.27 14.12
C LEU A 47 -10.90 22.88 15.59
N LEU A 48 -9.95 22.00 15.87
CA LEU A 48 -9.69 21.47 17.20
C LEU A 48 -8.19 21.52 17.48
N SER A 49 -7.82 21.74 18.74
CA SER A 49 -6.44 21.47 19.16
C SER A 49 -6.34 21.11 20.61
N VAL A 50 -5.36 20.26 20.91
CA VAL A 50 -4.96 19.91 22.26
C VAL A 50 -3.48 20.22 22.41
N ARG A 51 -3.09 20.79 23.55
CA ARG A 51 -1.66 21.00 23.87
C ARG A 51 -1.22 19.89 24.82
N ARG A 52 -0.18 19.16 24.45
CA ARG A 52 0.43 18.13 25.31
C ARG A 52 1.92 18.41 25.43
N GLY A 53 2.34 18.83 26.63
CA GLY A 53 3.68 19.33 26.87
C GLY A 53 3.94 20.62 26.07
N GLU A 54 5.03 20.64 25.32
CA GLU A 54 5.43 21.79 24.50
C GLU A 54 4.79 21.82 23.10
N THR A 55 4.22 20.70 22.64
CA THR A 55 3.66 20.56 21.30
C THR A 55 2.14 20.72 21.32
N ARG A 56 1.63 21.50 20.36
CA ARG A 56 0.21 21.59 20.04
C ARG A 56 -0.14 20.56 18.97
N TYR A 57 -1.15 19.75 19.20
CA TYR A 57 -1.72 18.85 18.20
C TYR A 57 -2.99 19.52 17.67
N SER A 58 -3.03 19.82 16.37
CA SER A 58 -4.15 20.51 15.74
C SER A 58 -4.81 19.68 14.64
N LEU A 59 -6.13 19.79 14.57
CA LEU A 59 -6.94 19.30 13.47
C LEU A 59 -7.55 20.52 12.79
N ASN A 60 -7.27 20.69 11.51
CA ASN A 60 -7.67 21.86 10.73
C ASN A 60 -8.75 21.50 9.71
N ALA A 61 -9.44 22.52 9.19
CA ALA A 61 -10.65 22.36 8.41
C ALA A 61 -10.43 21.74 7.03
N ILE A 62 -9.28 22.02 6.41
CA ILE A 62 -8.97 21.55 5.05
C ILE A 62 -8.18 20.24 5.16
N PRO A 63 -8.72 19.07 4.79
CA PRO A 63 -8.06 17.78 4.99
C PRO A 63 -6.93 17.48 3.98
N LEU A 64 -6.55 18.47 3.16
CA LEU A 64 -5.57 18.32 2.08
C LEU A 64 -4.17 18.71 2.55
N GLY A 65 -3.60 18.02 3.54
CA GLY A 65 -2.24 18.30 3.97
C GLY A 65 -2.02 18.05 5.45
N GLY A 66 -0.84 18.42 5.91
CA GLY A 66 -0.41 18.38 7.29
C GLY A 66 0.83 19.25 7.43
N PHE A 67 1.23 19.53 8.65
CA PHE A 67 2.48 20.25 8.91
C PHE A 67 3.04 19.94 10.29
N THR A 68 4.36 19.91 10.37
CA THR A 68 5.12 19.82 11.61
C THR A 68 5.93 21.08 11.80
N LYS A 69 5.41 22.03 12.57
CA LYS A 69 6.06 23.32 12.80
C LYS A 69 7.20 23.18 13.80
N MET A 70 8.45 23.25 13.33
CA MET A 70 9.63 23.13 14.16
C MET A 70 10.11 24.52 14.63
N ALA A 71 10.70 24.58 15.83
CA ALA A 71 11.28 25.81 16.32
C ALA A 71 12.52 26.18 15.50
N GLY A 72 12.69 27.47 15.20
CA GLY A 72 13.91 28.02 14.57
C GLY A 72 14.38 27.23 13.34
N GLU A 73 13.50 26.97 12.38
CA GLU A 73 13.89 26.31 11.12
C GLU A 73 14.99 27.07 10.36
N GLU A 74 14.97 28.40 10.48
CA GLU A 74 15.95 29.30 9.87
C GLU A 74 16.79 30.10 10.88
N ASP A 75 16.36 30.17 12.15
CA ASP A 75 17.07 30.92 13.19
C ASP A 75 17.73 29.98 14.23
N PRO A 76 19.08 29.86 14.22
CA PRO A 76 19.79 29.02 15.16
C PRO A 76 19.76 29.55 16.61
N LYS A 77 19.42 30.83 16.83
CA LYS A 77 19.38 31.44 18.17
C LYS A 77 18.17 31.00 18.99
N VAL A 78 17.14 30.46 18.33
CA VAL A 78 15.95 29.97 19.02
C VAL A 78 16.30 28.70 19.83
N PRO A 79 15.95 28.64 21.13
CA PRO A 79 16.18 27.44 21.94
C PRO A 79 15.47 26.21 21.35
N GLY A 80 16.23 25.12 21.16
CA GLY A 80 15.71 23.89 20.55
C GLY A 80 15.48 24.01 19.04
N SER A 81 16.14 24.96 18.37
CA SER A 81 15.98 25.19 16.93
C SER A 81 16.50 24.04 16.07
N LEU A 82 15.86 23.82 14.92
CA LEU A 82 16.38 22.93 13.89
C LEU A 82 17.66 23.52 13.26
N ALA A 83 17.71 24.84 13.06
CA ALA A 83 18.87 25.52 12.47
C ALA A 83 20.14 25.42 13.31
N SER A 84 20.04 25.26 14.64
CA SER A 84 21.21 25.04 15.51
C SER A 84 21.81 23.63 15.39
N LYS A 85 21.10 22.67 14.78
CA LYS A 85 21.58 21.29 14.63
C LYS A 85 22.56 21.16 13.46
N GLY A 86 23.42 20.15 13.54
CA GLY A 86 24.34 19.79 12.47
C GLY A 86 23.61 19.42 11.17
N ILE A 87 24.30 19.56 10.03
CA ILE A 87 23.75 19.34 8.69
C ILE A 87 23.13 17.94 8.55
N GLY A 88 23.78 16.91 9.10
CA GLY A 88 23.26 15.54 9.06
C GLY A 88 21.91 15.40 9.77
N THR A 89 21.77 15.99 10.96
CA THR A 89 20.49 15.99 11.69
C THR A 89 19.40 16.74 10.92
N ARG A 90 19.74 17.91 10.36
CA ARG A 90 18.79 18.69 9.55
C ARG A 90 18.33 17.92 8.34
N LEU A 91 19.26 17.31 7.61
CA LEU A 91 18.94 16.47 6.46
C LEU A 91 18.05 15.29 6.85
N LEU A 92 18.37 14.62 7.94
CA LEU A 92 17.60 13.48 8.44
C LEU A 92 16.17 13.92 8.83
N VAL A 93 16.02 14.98 9.62
CA VAL A 93 14.69 15.52 10.02
C VAL A 93 13.88 15.96 8.80
N LEU A 94 14.49 16.69 7.86
CA LEU A 94 13.80 17.21 6.67
C LEU A 94 13.49 16.15 5.62
N SER A 95 14.20 15.01 5.61
CA SER A 95 13.90 13.88 4.72
C SER A 95 13.04 12.80 5.37
N ALA A 96 12.89 12.83 6.70
CA ALA A 96 12.21 11.78 7.47
C ALA A 96 10.77 11.53 7.02
N GLY A 97 10.01 12.56 6.64
CA GLY A 97 8.65 12.35 6.17
C GLY A 97 8.57 11.53 4.89
N SER A 98 9.40 11.85 3.89
CA SER A 98 9.49 11.07 2.65
C SER A 98 9.98 9.65 2.90
N LEU A 99 10.99 9.48 3.76
CA LEU A 99 11.48 8.16 4.15
C LEU A 99 10.38 7.33 4.83
N MET A 100 9.57 7.95 5.70
CA MET A 100 8.45 7.27 6.34
C MET A 100 7.40 6.81 5.33
N ASN A 101 7.15 7.58 4.26
CA ASN A 101 6.25 7.17 3.19
C ASN A 101 6.81 6.04 2.30
N LEU A 102 8.12 5.84 2.26
CA LEU A 102 8.73 4.65 1.64
C LEU A 102 8.67 3.43 2.56
N LEU A 103 8.86 3.64 3.86
CA LEU A 103 8.84 2.58 4.88
C LEU A 103 7.44 2.07 5.18
N LEU A 104 6.43 2.95 5.19
CA LEU A 104 5.06 2.61 5.57
C LEU A 104 4.48 1.50 4.67
N PRO A 105 4.50 1.58 3.32
CA PRO A 105 4.00 0.51 2.47
C PRO A 105 4.77 -0.80 2.67
N LEU A 106 6.10 -0.73 2.85
CA LEU A 106 6.91 -1.92 3.10
C LEU A 106 6.44 -2.65 4.36
N LEU A 107 6.20 -1.90 5.45
CA LEU A 107 5.70 -2.45 6.71
C LEU A 107 4.26 -2.97 6.57
N LEU A 108 3.36 -2.20 5.95
CA LEU A 108 1.96 -2.58 5.77
C LEU A 108 1.82 -3.83 4.90
N PHE A 109 2.54 -3.90 3.77
CA PHE A 109 2.53 -5.09 2.91
C PHE A 109 3.17 -6.29 3.60
N SER A 110 4.27 -6.11 4.32
CA SER A 110 4.89 -7.21 5.07
C SER A 110 3.91 -7.82 6.08
N ILE A 111 3.18 -6.99 6.82
CA ILE A 111 2.15 -7.44 7.76
C ILE A 111 0.99 -8.09 7.00
N ALA A 112 0.51 -7.47 5.91
CA ALA A 112 -0.60 -7.99 5.12
C ALA A 112 -0.30 -9.38 4.52
N PHE A 113 0.92 -9.60 4.02
CA PHE A 113 1.34 -10.89 3.48
C PHE A 113 1.62 -11.95 4.57
N MET A 114 1.85 -11.54 5.82
CA MET A 114 1.99 -12.46 6.94
C MET A 114 0.63 -13.01 7.42
N ILE A 115 -0.46 -12.30 7.15
CA ILE A 115 -1.82 -12.77 7.48
C ILE A 115 -2.19 -13.89 6.50
N PRO A 116 -2.51 -15.11 7.00
CA PRO A 116 -2.99 -16.18 6.14
C PRO A 116 -4.24 -15.73 5.41
N HIS A 117 -4.16 -15.68 4.10
CA HIS A 117 -5.28 -15.42 3.23
C HIS A 117 -5.62 -16.70 2.50
N ASN A 118 -6.93 -16.96 2.35
CA ASN A 118 -7.38 -17.96 1.41
C ASN A 118 -6.88 -17.49 0.04
N LEU A 119 -5.92 -18.19 -0.54
CA LEU A 119 -5.60 -18.02 -1.94
C LEU A 119 -6.91 -18.27 -2.67
N VAL A 120 -7.52 -17.23 -3.25
CA VAL A 120 -8.62 -17.42 -4.19
C VAL A 120 -7.96 -18.09 -5.37
N ILE A 121 -7.95 -19.41 -5.32
CA ILE A 121 -7.36 -20.21 -6.35
C ILE A 121 -8.28 -20.05 -7.56
N GLY A 122 -7.82 -19.29 -8.55
CA GLY A 122 -8.65 -18.90 -9.69
C GLY A 122 -9.07 -20.14 -10.46
N GLN A 123 -10.37 -20.42 -10.51
CA GLN A 123 -10.90 -21.49 -11.34
C GLN A 123 -10.46 -21.27 -12.79
N VAL A 124 -9.93 -22.31 -13.42
CA VAL A 124 -9.54 -22.26 -14.83
C VAL A 124 -10.78 -22.53 -15.66
N THR A 125 -11.49 -21.45 -15.98
CA THR A 125 -12.72 -21.49 -16.78
C THR A 125 -12.41 -21.20 -18.25
N ILE A 126 -13.00 -22.00 -19.15
CA ILE A 126 -12.91 -21.80 -20.60
C ILE A 126 -13.74 -20.59 -21.01
N LEU A 127 -13.09 -19.57 -21.56
CA LEU A 127 -13.75 -18.33 -22.00
C LEU A 127 -14.18 -18.38 -23.46
N ASP A 128 -13.45 -19.14 -24.28
CA ASP A 128 -13.71 -19.26 -25.71
C ASP A 128 -13.11 -20.57 -26.24
N VAL A 129 -13.72 -21.13 -27.28
CA VAL A 129 -13.26 -22.33 -27.98
C VAL A 129 -13.36 -22.07 -29.47
N ASN A 130 -12.21 -22.10 -30.16
CA ASN A 130 -12.17 -21.90 -31.59
C ASN A 130 -12.90 -23.06 -32.33
N PRO A 131 -13.82 -22.77 -33.27
CA PRO A 131 -14.48 -23.81 -34.06
C PRO A 131 -13.49 -24.71 -34.81
N ASN A 132 -13.81 -26.01 -34.91
CA ASN A 132 -12.97 -27.05 -35.53
C ASN A 132 -11.59 -27.26 -34.87
N SER A 133 -11.41 -26.82 -33.61
CA SER A 133 -10.21 -27.11 -32.84
C SER A 133 -10.25 -28.50 -32.18
N PRO A 134 -9.09 -29.05 -31.73
CA PRO A 134 -9.06 -30.25 -30.91
C PRO A 134 -9.94 -30.13 -29.65
N ALA A 135 -9.96 -28.96 -29.01
CA ALA A 135 -10.81 -28.69 -27.84
C ALA A 135 -12.31 -28.78 -28.18
N SER A 136 -12.73 -28.21 -29.32
CA SER A 136 -14.11 -28.33 -29.81
C SER A 136 -14.49 -29.77 -30.13
N THR A 137 -13.56 -30.56 -30.68
CA THR A 137 -13.78 -31.98 -30.99
C THR A 137 -13.86 -32.84 -29.73
N ALA A 138 -13.11 -32.47 -28.69
CA ALA A 138 -13.12 -33.10 -27.37
C ALA A 138 -14.38 -32.74 -26.53
N GLY A 139 -15.28 -31.90 -27.05
CA GLY A 139 -16.52 -31.51 -26.37
C GLY A 139 -16.32 -30.48 -25.26
N ILE A 140 -15.19 -29.75 -25.27
CA ILE A 140 -14.96 -28.65 -24.33
C ILE A 140 -15.84 -27.46 -24.73
N GLU A 141 -16.60 -26.94 -23.77
CA GLU A 141 -17.53 -25.83 -23.97
C GLU A 141 -17.13 -24.57 -23.19
N VAL A 142 -17.63 -23.42 -23.65
CA VAL A 142 -17.45 -22.15 -22.95
C VAL A 142 -18.17 -22.22 -21.60
N GLY A 143 -17.47 -21.90 -20.52
CA GLY A 143 -17.95 -22.02 -19.14
C GLY A 143 -17.47 -23.27 -18.41
N ASP A 144 -16.86 -24.24 -19.12
CA ASP A 144 -16.25 -25.41 -18.47
C ASP A 144 -15.13 -25.00 -17.53
N THR A 145 -15.06 -25.67 -16.37
CA THR A 145 -13.99 -25.45 -15.38
C THR A 145 -13.08 -26.67 -15.34
N ILE A 146 -11.80 -26.46 -15.64
CA ILE A 146 -10.82 -27.54 -15.65
C ILE A 146 -10.34 -27.82 -14.23
N LEU A 147 -10.71 -28.99 -13.73
CA LEU A 147 -10.36 -29.44 -12.37
C LEU A 147 -8.97 -30.09 -12.30
N SER A 148 -8.55 -30.76 -13.38
CA SER A 148 -7.27 -31.47 -13.43
C SER A 148 -6.84 -31.74 -14.87
N VAL A 149 -5.53 -31.95 -15.04
CA VAL A 149 -4.88 -32.30 -16.31
C VAL A 149 -3.93 -33.46 -16.07
N ASN A 150 -4.07 -34.58 -16.80
CA ASN A 150 -3.25 -35.79 -16.59
C ASN A 150 -3.20 -36.20 -15.11
N GLU A 151 -4.36 -36.26 -14.45
CA GLU A 151 -4.55 -36.53 -13.01
C GLU A 151 -3.92 -35.51 -12.02
N LYS A 152 -3.29 -34.44 -12.53
CA LYS A 152 -2.75 -33.37 -11.68
C LYS A 152 -3.81 -32.30 -11.45
N PRO A 153 -4.12 -31.94 -10.19
CA PRO A 153 -5.10 -30.90 -9.91
C PRO A 153 -4.64 -29.56 -10.49
N VAL A 154 -5.56 -28.89 -11.18
CA VAL A 154 -5.37 -27.55 -11.71
C VAL A 154 -6.06 -26.59 -10.76
N ASN A 155 -5.25 -25.87 -10.00
CA ASN A 155 -5.74 -24.96 -8.98
C ASN A 155 -5.91 -23.57 -9.60
N ASN A 156 -4.96 -23.13 -10.43
CA ASN A 156 -4.97 -21.82 -11.06
C ASN A 156 -4.49 -21.89 -12.52
N THR A 157 -4.61 -20.77 -13.24
CA THR A 157 -4.14 -20.67 -14.63
C THR A 157 -2.65 -20.93 -14.78
N SER A 158 -1.82 -20.60 -13.77
CA SER A 158 -0.39 -20.90 -13.80
C SER A 158 -0.09 -22.40 -13.75
N ASP A 159 -0.90 -23.20 -13.03
CA ASP A 159 -0.80 -24.66 -13.06
C ASP A 159 -1.15 -25.20 -14.44
N MET A 160 -2.23 -24.68 -15.05
CA MET A 160 -2.63 -25.03 -16.41
C MET A 160 -1.51 -24.75 -17.42
N ASP A 161 -0.99 -23.51 -17.44
CA ASP A 161 0.10 -23.11 -18.32
C ASP A 161 1.32 -24.02 -18.12
N ARG A 162 1.71 -24.25 -16.87
CA ARG A 162 2.83 -25.13 -16.53
C ARG A 162 2.61 -26.54 -17.06
N TYR A 163 1.42 -27.11 -16.91
CA TYR A 163 1.13 -28.47 -17.38
C TYR A 163 1.11 -28.55 -18.90
N ILE A 164 0.58 -27.56 -19.61
CA ILE A 164 0.64 -27.49 -21.07
C ILE A 164 2.11 -27.41 -21.53
N TRP A 165 2.91 -26.53 -20.92
CA TRP A 165 4.33 -26.38 -21.24
C TRP A 165 5.13 -27.68 -21.03
N LEU A 166 4.88 -28.40 -19.93
CA LEU A 166 5.54 -29.66 -19.63
C LEU A 166 5.12 -30.82 -20.55
N ASN A 167 3.94 -30.72 -21.17
CA ASN A 167 3.40 -31.76 -22.07
C ASN A 167 3.36 -31.30 -23.53
N MET A 168 4.15 -30.30 -23.92
CA MET A 168 4.22 -29.85 -25.32
C MET A 168 4.61 -31.02 -26.24
N GLY A 169 3.81 -31.21 -27.29
CA GLY A 169 4.01 -32.29 -28.26
C GLY A 169 3.38 -33.64 -27.86
N CYS A 170 2.76 -33.73 -26.67
CA CYS A 170 2.05 -34.91 -26.20
C CYS A 170 0.54 -34.63 -26.07
N VAL A 171 -0.27 -35.69 -26.07
CA VAL A 171 -1.71 -35.58 -25.79
C VAL A 171 -1.91 -35.25 -24.31
N VAL A 172 -2.85 -34.36 -24.02
CA VAL A 172 -3.19 -33.90 -22.68
C VAL A 172 -4.62 -34.36 -22.38
N ASN A 173 -4.77 -35.28 -21.44
CA ASN A 173 -6.05 -35.91 -21.11
C ASN A 173 -6.75 -35.18 -19.95
N GLY A 174 -8.09 -35.19 -20.00
CA GLY A 174 -8.95 -34.76 -18.90
C GLY A 174 -9.07 -35.83 -17.79
N PRO A 175 -9.72 -35.51 -16.66
CA PRO A 175 -10.02 -36.50 -15.65
C PRO A 175 -10.96 -37.59 -16.19
N GLY A 176 -10.52 -38.84 -16.18
CA GLY A 176 -11.35 -40.01 -16.51
C GLY A 176 -11.15 -40.63 -17.89
N GLU A 177 -10.09 -40.24 -18.63
CA GLU A 177 -9.61 -40.93 -19.84
C GLU A 177 -8.35 -41.77 -19.60
#